data_AF-A0A6J7BWR4-F1
#
_entry.id   AF-A0A6J7BWR4-F1
#
_cell.length_a   1.000
_cell.length_b   1.000
_cell.length_c   1.000
_cell.angle_alpha   90.00
_cell.angle_beta   90.00
_cell.angle_gamma   90.00
#
_symmetry.space_group_name_H-M   'P 1'
#
loop_
_entity.id
_entity.type
_entity.pdbx_description
1 polymer ?
#
loop_
_entity_poly.entity_id
_entity_poly.type
_entity_poly.pdbx_seq_one_letter_code
_entity_poly.pdbx_strand_id
1 'polypeptide(L)'
;MPATAIGDSVMLAARAALTDLFATVTVDAQISRQPIVIYDRIRLRKKYGVLGDVVIIHAGTNGVIHEEDLFALLNALKDRSRVVLVTCRAPRGWIAESNRVILAAAKAFAGGNVRLADWTTYSAKHGIRDWFYNDGIHTRPAGSAAYAAMIREALRR
;
A
#
# COMPACT_ATOMS: atom_id res chain seq x y z
N MET A 1 -9.50 5.10 -14.80
CA MET A 1 -8.04 4.98 -14.97
C MET A 1 -7.62 3.61 -14.48
N PRO A 2 -6.78 2.87 -15.23
CA PRO A 2 -6.27 1.58 -14.80
C PRO A 2 -5.39 1.75 -13.56
N ALA A 3 -5.61 0.92 -12.54
CA ALA A 3 -4.83 0.90 -11.31
C ALA A 3 -3.91 -0.33 -11.24
N THR A 4 -2.74 -0.18 -10.63
CA THR A 4 -1.90 -1.30 -10.21
C THR A 4 -1.67 -1.21 -8.71
N ALA A 5 -2.15 -2.21 -7.97
CA ALA A 5 -1.89 -2.35 -6.55
C ALA A 5 -0.76 -3.37 -6.36
N ILE A 6 0.38 -2.94 -5.82
CA ILE A 6 1.51 -3.80 -5.52
C ILE A 6 1.74 -3.82 -4.01
N GLY A 7 1.82 -5.01 -3.43
CA GLY A 7 2.06 -5.12 -2.01
C GLY A 7 2.46 -6.50 -1.52
N ASP A 8 2.36 -6.66 -0.20
CA ASP A 8 2.70 -7.86 0.54
C ASP A 8 1.46 -8.71 0.90
N SER A 9 1.58 -9.59 1.90
CA SER A 9 0.53 -10.51 2.31
C SER A 9 -0.75 -9.82 2.81
N VAL A 10 -0.67 -8.61 3.35
CA VAL A 10 -1.85 -7.90 3.85
C VAL A 10 -2.70 -7.40 2.68
N MET A 11 -2.06 -6.86 1.63
CA MET A 11 -2.75 -6.50 0.39
C MET A 11 -3.29 -7.75 -0.32
N LEU A 12 -2.55 -8.87 -0.27
CA LEU A 12 -3.00 -10.13 -0.84
C LEU A 12 -4.32 -10.61 -0.20
N ALA A 13 -4.44 -10.52 1.12
CA ALA A 13 -5.69 -10.83 1.83
C ALA A 13 -6.86 -9.95 1.36
N ALA A 14 -6.59 -8.68 1.02
CA ALA A 14 -7.59 -7.75 0.52
C ALA A 14 -7.79 -7.77 -1.01
N ARG A 15 -7.21 -8.74 -1.75
CA ARG A 15 -7.28 -8.78 -3.21
C ARG A 15 -8.71 -8.73 -3.75
N ALA A 16 -9.60 -9.59 -3.25
CA ALA A 16 -10.98 -9.65 -3.71
C ALA A 16 -11.68 -8.30 -3.49
N ALA A 17 -11.57 -7.73 -2.28
CA ALA A 17 -12.14 -6.42 -1.96
C ALA A 17 -11.59 -5.29 -2.84
N LEU A 18 -10.31 -5.31 -3.22
CA LEU A 18 -9.76 -4.36 -4.18
C LEU A 18 -10.34 -4.57 -5.58
N THR A 19 -10.39 -5.81 -6.07
CA THR A 19 -10.94 -6.12 -7.39
C THR A 19 -12.42 -5.77 -7.51
N ASP A 20 -13.22 -6.00 -6.46
CA ASP A 20 -14.64 -5.66 -6.44
C ASP A 20 -14.88 -4.14 -6.41
N LEU A 21 -13.99 -3.40 -5.75
CA LEU A 21 -14.16 -1.96 -5.54
C LEU A 21 -13.64 -1.10 -6.70
N PHE A 22 -12.65 -1.60 -7.43
CA PHE A 22 -11.99 -0.89 -8.52
C PHE A 22 -12.35 -1.51 -9.87
N ALA A 23 -13.04 -0.75 -10.72
CA ALA A 23 -13.48 -1.20 -12.04
C ALA A 23 -12.34 -1.74 -12.95
N THR A 24 -11.11 -1.27 -12.75
CA THR A 24 -9.92 -1.78 -13.47
C THR A 24 -8.70 -1.72 -12.56
N VAL A 25 -8.39 -2.82 -11.87
CA VAL A 25 -7.20 -2.95 -11.03
C VAL A 25 -6.46 -4.27 -11.27
N THR A 26 -5.15 -4.17 -11.42
CA THR A 26 -4.24 -5.32 -11.32
C THR A 26 -3.68 -5.40 -9.91
N VAL A 27 -3.98 -6.48 -9.18
CA VAL A 27 -3.46 -6.71 -7.82
C VAL A 27 -2.27 -7.67 -7.86
N ASP A 28 -1.08 -7.12 -7.78
CA ASP A 28 0.17 -7.86 -7.65
C ASP A 28 0.64 -7.88 -6.19
N ALA A 29 0.16 -8.85 -5.43
CA ALA A 29 0.51 -9.04 -4.02
C ALA A 29 0.94 -10.48 -3.74
N GLN A 30 1.87 -10.67 -2.81
CA GLN A 30 2.42 -11.99 -2.48
C GLN A 30 2.85 -12.07 -1.01
N ILE A 31 2.77 -13.28 -0.45
CA ILE A 31 3.21 -13.60 0.90
C ILE A 31 4.70 -13.30 1.06
N SER A 32 5.08 -12.77 2.23
CA SER A 32 6.47 -12.48 2.63
C SER A 32 7.25 -11.54 1.69
N ARG A 33 6.55 -10.78 0.83
CA ARG A 33 7.22 -9.87 -0.09
C ARG A 33 7.82 -8.68 0.67
N GLN A 34 9.12 -8.46 0.47
CA GLN A 34 9.85 -7.35 1.07
C GLN A 34 9.68 -6.04 0.27
N PRO A 35 9.88 -4.86 0.90
CA PRO A 35 9.74 -3.56 0.24
C PRO A 35 10.55 -3.42 -1.06
N ILE A 36 11.82 -3.79 -1.08
CA ILE A 36 12.66 -3.64 -2.28
C ILE A 36 12.11 -4.43 -3.48
N VAL A 37 11.57 -5.64 -3.23
CA VAL A 37 10.93 -6.46 -4.26
C VAL A 37 9.65 -5.81 -4.78
N ILE A 38 8.87 -5.16 -3.92
CA ILE A 38 7.69 -4.38 -4.33
C ILE A 38 8.12 -3.23 -5.25
N TYR A 39 9.18 -2.51 -4.89
CA TYR A 39 9.69 -1.39 -5.66
C TYR A 39 10.24 -1.81 -7.02
N ASP A 40 10.99 -2.92 -7.09
CA ASP A 40 11.47 -3.50 -8.34
C ASP A 40 10.33 -3.91 -9.27
N ARG A 41 9.26 -4.48 -8.71
CA ARG A 41 8.08 -4.87 -9.48
C ARG A 41 7.32 -3.67 -10.05
N ILE A 42 7.35 -2.53 -9.36
CA ILE A 42 6.80 -1.27 -9.89
C ILE A 42 7.69 -0.74 -11.01
N ARG A 43 9.00 -0.67 -10.80
CA ARG A 43 9.98 -0.23 -11.82
C ARG A 43 9.89 -1.08 -13.08
N LEU A 44 9.79 -2.40 -12.93
CA LEU A 44 9.70 -3.35 -14.04
C LEU A 44 8.42 -3.12 -14.86
N ARG A 45 7.27 -2.96 -14.20
CA ARG A 45 6.00 -2.66 -14.89
C ARG A 45 6.03 -1.32 -15.60
N LYS A 46 6.63 -0.30 -14.98
CA LYS A 46 6.81 1.00 -15.62
C LYS A 46 7.66 0.87 -16.89
N LYS A 47 8.79 0.16 -16.80
CA LYS A 47 9.68 -0.10 -17.94
C LYS A 47 8.96 -0.80 -19.10
N TYR A 48 8.07 -1.74 -18.82
CA TYR A 48 7.30 -2.47 -19.84
C TYR A 48 6.00 -1.79 -20.26
N GLY A 49 5.68 -0.58 -19.77
CA GLY A 49 4.47 0.14 -20.14
C GLY A 49 3.17 -0.48 -19.63
N VAL A 50 3.23 -1.34 -18.63
CA VAL A 50 2.07 -2.06 -18.05
C VAL A 50 1.73 -1.61 -16.62
N LEU A 51 2.39 -0.56 -16.13
CA LEU A 51 2.03 0.07 -14.86
C LEU A 51 0.87 1.03 -15.08
N GLY A 52 -0.21 0.87 -14.31
CA GLY A 52 -1.38 1.76 -14.36
C GLY A 52 -1.05 3.21 -13.98
N ASP A 53 -1.97 4.11 -14.35
CA ASP A 53 -1.85 5.54 -14.01
C ASP A 53 -2.07 5.82 -12.52
N VAL A 54 -2.75 4.89 -11.84
CA VAL A 54 -2.89 4.86 -10.39
C VAL A 54 -2.05 3.73 -9.83
N VAL A 55 -1.11 4.05 -8.93
CA VAL A 55 -0.24 3.07 -8.27
C VAL A 55 -0.55 3.03 -6.78
N ILE A 56 -0.88 1.86 -6.24
CA ILE A 56 -1.11 1.66 -4.80
C ILE A 56 0.02 0.80 -4.25
N ILE A 57 0.69 1.28 -3.20
CA ILE A 57 1.88 0.68 -2.64
C ILE A 57 1.64 0.34 -1.16
N HIS A 58 1.66 -0.96 -0.84
CA HIS A 58 1.69 -1.43 0.55
C HIS A 58 2.92 -2.30 0.76
N ALA A 59 3.96 -1.69 1.29
CA ALA A 59 5.26 -2.32 1.53
C ALA A 59 5.69 -2.01 2.96
N GLY A 60 6.03 -3.02 3.76
CA GLY A 60 6.61 -2.81 5.09
C GLY A 60 6.20 -3.83 6.15
N THR A 61 5.17 -4.66 5.89
CA THR A 61 4.79 -5.72 6.85
C THR A 61 5.94 -6.71 7.06
N ASN A 62 6.66 -7.03 5.98
CA ASN A 62 7.69 -8.09 5.96
C ASN A 62 9.14 -7.57 5.92
N GLY A 63 9.39 -6.27 6.11
CA GLY A 63 10.74 -5.74 6.13
C GLY A 63 10.80 -4.21 6.27
N VAL A 64 12.00 -3.71 6.55
CA VAL A 64 12.28 -2.28 6.70
C VAL A 64 12.07 -1.56 5.37
N ILE A 65 11.44 -0.39 5.42
CA ILE A 65 11.45 0.57 4.31
C ILE A 65 12.64 1.50 4.48
N HIS A 66 13.51 1.53 3.47
CA HIS A 66 14.56 2.53 3.38
C HIS A 66 14.03 3.81 2.71
N GLU A 67 14.37 4.96 3.30
CA GLU A 67 13.89 6.26 2.86
C GLU A 67 14.36 6.58 1.43
N GLU A 68 15.63 6.36 1.14
CA GLU A 68 16.22 6.57 -0.17
C GLU A 68 15.50 5.80 -1.28
N ASP A 69 15.15 4.53 -1.04
CA ASP A 69 14.46 3.67 -2.00
C ASP A 69 13.05 4.17 -2.29
N LEU A 70 12.30 4.52 -1.24
CA LEU A 70 10.93 5.01 -1.38
C LEU A 70 10.93 6.37 -2.09
N PHE A 71 11.82 7.27 -1.73
CA PHE A 71 11.91 8.60 -2.34
C PHE A 71 12.35 8.52 -3.81
N ALA A 72 13.33 7.67 -4.13
CA ALA A 72 13.74 7.43 -5.51
C ALA A 72 12.58 6.85 -6.34
N LEU A 73 11.84 5.89 -5.80
CA LEU A 73 10.66 5.34 -6.44
C LEU A 73 9.59 6.42 -6.70
N LEU A 74 9.25 7.24 -5.70
CA LEU A 74 8.24 8.28 -5.84
C LEU A 74 8.63 9.36 -6.84
N ASN A 75 9.90 9.76 -6.88
CA ASN A 75 10.41 10.65 -7.93
C ASN A 75 10.22 10.03 -9.32
N ALA A 76 10.51 8.74 -9.46
CA ALA A 76 10.28 8.00 -10.70
C ALA A 76 8.79 7.76 -11.00
N LEU A 77 7.84 8.12 -10.14
CA LEU A 77 6.40 7.99 -10.37
C LEU A 77 5.68 9.34 -10.50
N LYS A 78 6.40 10.46 -10.60
CA LYS A 78 5.80 11.79 -10.80
C LYS A 78 4.97 11.92 -12.08
N ASP A 79 5.18 11.04 -13.06
CA ASP A 79 4.43 10.94 -14.30
C ASP A 79 3.07 10.22 -14.15
N ARG A 80 2.81 9.61 -12.99
CA ARG A 80 1.54 8.93 -12.73
C ARG A 80 0.48 9.92 -12.29
N SER A 81 -0.79 9.67 -12.64
CA SER A 81 -1.90 10.49 -12.13
C SER A 81 -2.01 10.43 -10.61
N ARG A 82 -1.69 9.27 -10.02
CA ARG A 82 -1.80 9.08 -8.57
C ARG A 82 -0.89 7.98 -8.03
N VAL A 83 -0.32 8.21 -6.86
CA VAL A 83 0.37 7.19 -6.05
C VAL A 83 -0.22 7.19 -4.64
N VAL A 84 -0.67 6.04 -4.15
CA VAL A 84 -1.17 5.87 -2.78
C VAL A 84 -0.18 5.05 -1.98
N LEU A 85 0.33 5.63 -0.90
CA LEU A 85 1.12 4.93 0.10
C LEU A 85 0.22 4.45 1.22
N VAL A 86 0.34 3.17 1.58
CA VAL A 86 -0.43 2.56 2.66
C VAL A 86 0.49 2.28 3.85
N THR A 87 0.14 2.79 5.04
CA THR A 87 0.89 2.47 6.27
C THR A 87 0.71 1.02 6.69
N CYS A 88 1.67 0.47 7.43
CA CYS A 88 1.70 -0.94 7.81
C CYS A 88 1.31 -1.13 9.29
N ARG A 89 0.54 -2.18 9.57
CA ARG A 89 0.22 -2.62 10.93
C ARG A 89 0.72 -4.04 11.16
N ALA A 90 1.69 -4.19 12.07
CA ALA A 90 2.11 -5.50 12.58
C ALA A 90 2.86 -5.35 13.92
N PRO A 91 2.84 -6.37 14.79
CA PRO A 91 3.69 -6.42 15.97
C PRO A 91 5.13 -6.80 15.58
N ARG A 92 5.83 -5.87 14.91
CA ARG A 92 7.22 -6.02 14.45
C ARG A 92 8.02 -4.75 14.74
N GLY A 93 9.27 -4.89 15.16
CA GLY A 93 10.11 -3.78 15.62
C GLY A 93 10.38 -2.69 14.57
N TRP A 94 10.33 -3.03 13.28
CA TRP A 94 10.58 -2.09 12.17
C TRP A 94 9.35 -1.30 11.71
N ILE A 95 8.14 -1.62 12.22
CA ILE A 95 6.90 -1.01 11.71
C ILE A 95 6.83 0.47 12.02
N ALA A 96 7.25 0.88 13.23
CA ALA A 96 7.26 2.29 13.62
C ALA A 96 8.14 3.11 12.67
N GLU A 97 9.36 2.64 12.41
CA GLU A 97 10.31 3.33 11.54
C GLU A 97 9.86 3.31 10.06
N SER A 98 9.35 2.18 9.57
CA SER A 98 8.81 2.10 8.21
C SER A 98 7.62 3.03 8.00
N ASN A 99 6.72 3.14 8.98
CA ASN A 99 5.63 4.11 8.94
C ASN A 99 6.12 5.55 9.03
N ARG A 100 7.17 5.85 9.82
CA ARG A 100 7.80 7.18 9.85
C ARG A 100 8.25 7.59 8.45
N VAL A 101 8.90 6.68 7.72
CA VAL A 101 9.35 6.91 6.34
C VAL A 101 8.18 7.11 5.37
N ILE A 102 7.11 6.30 5.47
CA ILE A 102 5.89 6.47 4.66
C ILE A 102 5.26 7.85 4.89
N LEU A 103 5.13 8.27 6.15
CA LEU A 103 4.54 9.56 6.52
C LEU A 103 5.41 10.73 6.03
N ALA A 104 6.73 10.63 6.17
CA ALA A 104 7.67 11.61 5.67
C ALA A 104 7.58 11.76 4.14
N ALA A 105 7.52 10.63 3.42
CA ALA A 105 7.34 10.62 1.98
C ALA A 105 5.99 11.22 1.56
N ALA A 106 4.90 10.83 2.19
CA ALA A 106 3.58 11.39 1.89
C ALA A 106 3.54 12.91 2.12
N LYS A 107 4.21 13.42 3.16
CA LYS A 107 4.35 14.85 3.44
C LYS A 107 5.20 15.56 2.38
N ALA A 108 6.38 15.02 2.05
CA ALA A 108 7.31 15.61 1.10
C ALA A 108 6.73 15.73 -0.32
N PHE A 109 5.85 14.80 -0.71
CA PHE A 109 5.22 14.77 -2.03
C PHE A 109 3.75 15.25 -2.02
N ALA A 110 3.27 15.86 -0.93
CA ALA A 110 1.86 16.23 -0.73
C ALA A 110 1.32 17.21 -1.80
N GLY A 111 2.18 18.10 -2.32
CA GLY A 111 1.82 19.04 -3.40
C GLY A 111 1.73 18.40 -4.79
N GLY A 112 2.02 17.09 -4.92
CA GLY A 112 2.02 16.35 -6.17
C GLY A 112 0.93 15.28 -6.24
N ASN A 113 1.28 14.14 -6.83
CA ASN A 113 0.38 13.01 -7.09
C ASN A 113 0.34 11.96 -5.96
N VAL A 114 1.09 12.16 -4.87
CA VAL A 114 1.17 11.20 -3.76
C VAL A 114 0.08 11.44 -2.73
N ARG A 115 -0.54 10.37 -2.22
CA ARG A 115 -1.53 10.39 -1.14
C ARG A 115 -1.26 9.31 -0.13
N LEU A 116 -1.70 9.56 1.10
CA LEU A 116 -1.60 8.63 2.21
C LEU A 116 -2.94 7.93 2.45
N ALA A 117 -2.89 6.61 2.58
CA ALA A 117 -3.95 5.79 3.16
C ALA A 117 -3.42 5.21 4.48
N ASP A 118 -3.77 5.86 5.59
CA ASP A 118 -3.22 5.52 6.91
C ASP A 118 -3.93 4.32 7.56
N TRP A 119 -3.62 3.12 7.08
CA TRP A 119 -4.16 1.86 7.59
C TRP A 119 -3.86 1.63 9.07
N THR A 120 -2.68 2.01 9.54
CA THR A 120 -2.28 1.89 10.95
C THR A 120 -3.28 2.59 11.86
N THR A 121 -3.55 3.87 11.60
CA THR A 121 -4.52 4.66 12.37
C THR A 121 -5.96 4.20 12.10
N TYR A 122 -6.31 4.01 10.83
CA TYR A 122 -7.68 3.67 10.42
C TYR A 122 -8.17 2.37 11.05
N SER A 123 -7.29 1.38 11.20
CA SER A 123 -7.63 0.10 11.79
C SER A 123 -7.48 0.04 13.31
N ALA A 124 -6.94 1.06 13.98
CA ALA A 124 -6.47 0.99 15.37
C ALA A 124 -7.56 0.57 16.38
N LYS A 125 -8.82 0.90 16.10
CA LYS A 125 -9.97 0.55 16.96
C LYS A 125 -10.49 -0.88 16.74
N HIS A 126 -9.92 -1.60 15.78
CA HIS A 126 -10.32 -2.94 15.38
C HIS A 126 -9.23 -3.97 15.75
N GLY A 127 -9.65 -5.15 16.20
CA GLY A 127 -8.82 -6.22 16.71
C GLY A 127 -9.14 -7.59 16.10
N ILE A 128 -8.77 -8.67 16.80
CA ILE A 128 -8.87 -10.05 16.28
C ILE A 128 -10.32 -10.61 16.22
N ARG A 129 -11.26 -9.90 16.84
CA ARG A 129 -12.67 -10.28 16.93
C ARG A 129 -13.54 -9.66 15.82
N ASP A 130 -13.03 -8.67 15.09
CA ASP A 130 -13.75 -7.97 14.04
C ASP A 130 -12.99 -7.98 12.70
N TRP A 131 -11.85 -7.30 12.61
CA TRP A 131 -11.17 -7.06 11.34
C TRP A 131 -9.95 -7.93 11.11
N PHE A 132 -9.35 -8.50 12.16
CA PHE A 132 -8.09 -9.22 12.05
C PHE A 132 -8.23 -10.71 12.40
N TYR A 133 -7.39 -11.55 11.79
CA TYR A 133 -7.14 -12.91 12.28
C TYR A 133 -6.26 -12.88 13.54
N ASN A 134 -6.00 -14.07 14.11
CA ASN A 134 -5.33 -14.22 15.40
C ASN A 134 -3.90 -13.62 15.44
N ASP A 135 -3.25 -13.45 14.29
CA ASP A 135 -1.93 -12.82 14.21
C ASP A 135 -1.96 -11.28 14.36
N GLY A 136 -3.14 -10.66 14.32
CA GLY A 136 -3.30 -9.21 14.40
C GLY A 136 -2.75 -8.43 13.20
N ILE A 137 -2.40 -9.13 12.11
CA ILE A 137 -1.79 -8.59 10.88
C ILE A 137 -2.75 -8.76 9.70
N HIS A 138 -3.19 -9.99 9.45
CA HIS A 138 -4.00 -10.31 8.28
C HIS A 138 -5.48 -10.03 8.54
N THR A 139 -6.17 -9.49 7.54
CA THR A 139 -7.55 -9.07 7.68
C THR A 139 -8.54 -10.18 7.38
N ARG A 140 -9.63 -10.21 8.15
CA ARG A 140 -10.88 -10.89 7.83
C ARG A 140 -11.62 -10.12 6.72
N PRO A 141 -12.66 -10.70 6.09
CA PRO A 141 -13.38 -10.02 5.00
C PRO A 141 -13.85 -8.59 5.32
N ALA A 142 -14.36 -8.33 6.53
CA ALA A 142 -14.77 -6.99 6.94
C ALA A 142 -13.59 -5.98 6.97
N GLY A 143 -12.43 -6.40 7.49
CA GLY A 143 -11.21 -5.60 7.51
C GLY A 143 -10.65 -5.39 6.10
N SER A 144 -10.71 -6.41 5.23
CA SER A 144 -10.31 -6.30 3.83
C SER A 144 -11.18 -5.31 3.04
N ALA A 145 -12.50 -5.33 3.27
CA ALA A 145 -13.43 -4.36 2.69
C ALA A 145 -13.13 -2.93 3.15
N ALA A 146 -12.88 -2.75 4.45
CA ALA A 146 -12.52 -1.44 5.01
C ALA A 146 -11.16 -0.94 4.49
N TYR A 147 -10.17 -1.83 4.37
CA TYR A 147 -8.87 -1.55 3.77
C TYR A 147 -9.00 -1.03 2.34
N ALA A 148 -9.78 -1.72 1.49
CA ALA A 148 -10.03 -1.29 0.12
C ALA A 148 -10.78 0.05 0.07
N ALA A 149 -11.79 0.24 0.92
CA ALA A 149 -12.56 1.48 1.01
C ALA A 149 -11.69 2.68 1.39
N MET A 150 -10.78 2.52 2.36
CA MET A 150 -9.82 3.54 2.77
C MET A 150 -8.90 3.95 1.60
N ILE A 151 -8.39 2.98 0.83
CA ILE A 151 -7.55 3.27 -0.35
C ILE A 151 -8.34 4.05 -1.40
N ARG A 152 -9.58 3.64 -1.68
CA ARG A 152 -10.44 4.37 -2.63
C ARG A 152 -10.67 5.81 -2.18
N GLU A 153 -10.85 6.04 -0.89
CA GLU A 153 -11.04 7.38 -0.36
C GLU A 153 -9.77 8.24 -0.48
N ALA A 154 -8.59 7.67 -0.25
CA ALA A 154 -7.32 8.38 -0.45
C ALA A 154 -7.11 8.83 -1.92
N LEU A 155 -7.69 8.11 -2.89
CA LEU A 155 -7.63 8.48 -4.31
C LEU A 155 -8.47 9.70 -4.68
N ARG A 156 -9.43 10.11 -3.84
CA ARG A 156 -10.32 11.25 -4.13
C ARG A 156 -9.79 12.61 -3.67
N ARG A 157 -8.76 12.64 -2.82
CA ARG A 157 -8.27 13.84 -2.12
C ARG A 157 -7.36 14.78 -2.91
#